data_AF-B8IPS1-F1
#
_entry.id   AF-B8IPS1-F1
#
_cell.length_a   1.000
_cell.length_b   1.000
_cell.length_c   1.000
_cell.angle_alpha   90.00
_cell.angle_beta   90.00
_cell.angle_gamma   90.00
#
_symmetry.space_group_name_H-M   'P 1'
#
loop_
_entity.id
_entity.type
_entity.pdbx_description
1 polymer ?
#
loop_
_entity_poly.entity_id
_entity_poly.type
_entity_poly.pdbx_seq_one_letter_code
_entity_poly.pdbx_strand_id
1 'polypeptide(L)'
;MDQAQLEDETVLNMLFDIALFELNQRGRRVFDSFLRDRLAALAPPEQDLAPRLAGAFFSTFRVAEWHEHAGVWLEDLLAAGRRLWLLDESLEASAPENLVIGMRLFDAGPFHAGFGIIVQPEEGMVAVCTAAVANGARLPVRSSLAAALYADHILARRVRDTDVPDILAAFVEASMLRTGPGSGASCSSAIRTRRRRTSGTCLRPQRTPSASGAHCRPAAAPSFAAWRTRHDSTV
;
A
#
# COMPACT_ATOMS: atom_id res chain seq x y z
N MET A 1 -18.96 -16.43 -14.39
CA MET A 1 -17.54 -16.58 -14.05
C MET A 1 -17.41 -17.88 -13.28
N ASP A 2 -16.49 -18.73 -13.69
CA ASP A 2 -16.17 -19.93 -12.93
C ASP A 2 -15.15 -19.62 -11.82
N GLN A 3 -14.91 -20.58 -10.94
CA GLN A 3 -14.07 -20.41 -9.75
C GLN A 3 -12.60 -20.15 -10.10
N ALA A 4 -12.09 -20.78 -11.16
CA ALA A 4 -10.71 -20.63 -11.60
C ALA A 4 -10.41 -19.19 -12.05
N GLN A 5 -11.32 -18.58 -12.81
CA GLN A 5 -11.20 -17.18 -13.23
C GLN A 5 -11.12 -16.21 -12.04
N LEU A 6 -11.90 -16.45 -10.99
CA LEU A 6 -11.89 -15.61 -9.78
C LEU A 6 -10.58 -15.76 -8.99
N GLU A 7 -10.01 -16.96 -8.98
CA GLU A 7 -8.73 -17.24 -8.33
C GLU A 7 -7.57 -16.57 -9.06
N ASP A 8 -7.55 -16.63 -10.39
CA ASP A 8 -6.57 -15.94 -11.22
C ASP A 8 -6.66 -14.42 -11.07
N GLU A 9 -7.86 -13.85 -11.07
CA GLU A 9 -8.08 -12.43 -10.83
C GLU A 9 -7.56 -12.01 -9.45
N THR A 10 -7.82 -12.84 -8.43
CA THR A 10 -7.31 -12.59 -7.07
C THR A 10 -5.79 -12.59 -7.02
N VAL A 11 -5.14 -13.59 -7.65
CA VAL A 11 -3.67 -13.67 -7.73
C VAL A 11 -3.10 -12.45 -8.47
N LEU A 12 -3.72 -12.06 -9.58
CA LEU A 12 -3.29 -10.90 -10.35
C LEU A 12 -3.42 -9.61 -9.54
N ASN A 13 -4.51 -9.44 -8.79
CA ASN A 13 -4.71 -8.28 -7.92
C ASN A 13 -3.68 -8.21 -6.78
N MET A 14 -3.30 -9.35 -6.18
CA MET A 14 -2.21 -9.40 -5.20
C MET A 14 -0.87 -8.96 -5.80
N LEU A 15 -0.57 -9.41 -7.02
CA LEU A 15 0.64 -9.02 -7.73
C LEU A 15 0.65 -7.52 -8.06
N PHE A 16 -0.49 -6.96 -8.46
CA PHE A 16 -0.61 -5.52 -8.71
C PHE A 16 -0.42 -4.68 -7.45
N ASP A 17 -1.00 -5.07 -6.30
CA ASP A 17 -0.80 -4.36 -5.05
C ASP A 17 0.69 -4.29 -4.67
N ILE A 18 1.40 -5.43 -4.74
CA ILE A 18 2.86 -5.47 -4.49
C ILE A 18 3.59 -4.55 -5.46
N ALA A 19 3.33 -4.69 -6.77
CA ALA A 19 4.06 -3.97 -7.79
C ALA A 19 3.88 -2.44 -7.68
N LEU A 20 2.70 -1.99 -7.26
CA LEU A 20 2.39 -0.57 -7.15
C LEU A 20 2.94 0.05 -5.86
N PHE A 21 2.76 -0.61 -4.72
CA PHE A 21 2.92 0.01 -3.40
C PHE A 21 4.16 -0.45 -2.64
N GLU A 22 4.80 -1.55 -3.03
CA GLU A 22 6.03 -2.00 -2.37
C GLU A 22 7.27 -1.35 -2.96
N LEU A 23 8.30 -1.23 -2.13
CA LEU A 23 9.59 -0.73 -2.56
C LEU A 23 10.25 -1.73 -3.51
N ASN A 24 10.65 -1.27 -4.70
CA ASN A 24 11.47 -2.06 -5.60
C ASN A 24 12.92 -2.19 -5.07
N GLN A 25 13.77 -2.90 -5.82
CA GLN A 25 15.20 -3.08 -5.49
C GLN A 25 16.00 -1.77 -5.35
N ARG A 26 15.46 -0.64 -5.81
CA ARG A 26 16.07 0.70 -5.70
C ARG A 26 15.45 1.53 -4.57
N GLY A 27 14.60 0.94 -3.72
CA GLY A 27 13.93 1.64 -2.62
C GLY A 27 12.90 2.66 -3.09
N ARG A 28 12.24 2.44 -4.24
CA ARG A 28 11.21 3.34 -4.78
C ARG A 28 9.95 2.58 -5.12
N ARG A 29 8.77 3.19 -4.95
CA ARG A 29 7.50 2.60 -5.40
C ARG A 29 7.20 3.03 -6.84
N VAL A 30 6.52 2.17 -7.58
CA VAL A 30 6.06 2.51 -8.95
C VAL A 30 5.06 3.65 -8.88
N PHE A 31 4.18 3.63 -7.88
CA PHE A 31 3.16 4.65 -7.66
C PHE A 31 3.75 6.06 -7.49
N ASP A 32 4.89 6.20 -6.78
CA ASP A 32 5.55 7.49 -6.60
C ASP A 32 6.02 8.10 -7.93
N SER A 33 6.47 7.25 -8.87
CA SER A 33 6.85 7.71 -10.21
C SER A 33 5.64 8.09 -11.04
N PHE A 34 4.55 7.33 -10.93
CA PHE A 34 3.28 7.68 -11.56
C PHE A 34 2.79 9.06 -11.09
N LEU A 35 2.79 9.34 -9.78
CA LEU A 35 2.37 10.64 -9.26
C LEU A 35 3.22 11.78 -9.82
N ARG A 36 4.55 11.63 -9.80
CA ARG A 36 5.45 12.65 -10.34
C ARG A 36 5.17 12.96 -11.81
N ASP A 37 4.91 11.93 -12.62
CA ASP A 37 4.87 12.05 -14.07
C ASP A 37 3.45 12.31 -14.62
N ARG A 38 2.39 11.95 -13.86
CA ARG A 38 1.00 11.89 -14.35
C ARG A 38 -0.04 12.58 -13.48
N LEU A 39 0.27 13.02 -12.26
CA LEU A 39 -0.73 13.62 -11.35
C LEU A 39 -1.49 14.80 -12.00
N ALA A 40 -0.78 15.71 -12.66
CA ALA A 40 -1.39 16.89 -13.30
C ALA A 40 -2.35 16.54 -14.47
N ALA A 41 -2.29 15.31 -14.99
CA ALA A 41 -3.17 14.85 -16.07
C ALA A 41 -4.44 14.15 -15.56
N LEU A 42 -4.57 13.93 -14.25
CA LEU A 42 -5.73 13.30 -13.63
C LEU A 42 -6.92 14.27 -13.52
N ALA A 43 -8.13 13.73 -13.38
CA ALA A 43 -9.29 14.55 -13.07
C ALA A 43 -9.16 15.18 -11.66
N PRO A 44 -9.80 16.33 -11.37
CA PRO A 44 -9.64 16.98 -10.07
C PRO A 44 -9.89 16.09 -8.84
N PRO A 45 -10.92 15.21 -8.78
CA PRO A 45 -11.10 14.31 -7.64
C PRO A 45 -9.96 13.30 -7.48
N GLU A 46 -9.39 12.83 -8.59
CA GLU A 46 -8.26 11.90 -8.59
C GLU A 46 -6.97 12.60 -8.17
N GLN A 47 -6.81 13.90 -8.49
CA GLN A 47 -5.68 14.71 -8.01
C GLN A 47 -5.68 14.85 -6.49
N ASP A 48 -6.85 14.89 -5.85
CA ASP A 48 -6.99 14.94 -4.39
C ASP A 48 -6.76 13.57 -3.74
N LEU A 49 -7.20 12.49 -4.40
CA LEU A 49 -7.11 11.13 -3.88
C LEU A 49 -5.72 10.51 -4.05
N ALA A 50 -5.09 10.67 -5.21
CA ALA A 50 -3.86 9.98 -5.55
C ALA A 50 -2.69 10.27 -4.58
N PRO A 51 -2.49 11.50 -4.07
CA PRO A 51 -1.50 11.76 -3.02
C PRO A 51 -1.80 11.02 -1.71
N ARG A 52 -3.07 10.82 -1.35
CA ARG A 52 -3.45 10.06 -0.15
C ARG A 52 -3.12 8.58 -0.31
N LEU A 53 -3.35 8.03 -1.50
CA LEU A 53 -2.96 6.67 -1.85
C LEU A 53 -1.43 6.46 -1.78
N ALA A 54 -0.61 7.49 -2.02
CA ALA A 54 0.82 7.38 -1.77
C ALA A 54 1.18 7.26 -0.29
N GLY A 55 0.30 7.68 0.62
CA GLY A 55 0.42 7.42 2.06
C GLY A 55 -0.05 6.01 2.46
N ALA A 56 -0.55 5.21 1.52
CA ALA A 56 -1.09 3.90 1.84
C ALA A 56 -0.04 2.96 2.44
N PHE A 57 -0.42 2.25 3.49
CA PHE A 57 0.45 1.33 4.21
C PHE A 57 -0.26 0.00 4.44
N PHE A 58 0.53 -1.07 4.46
CA PHE A 58 0.04 -2.41 4.75
C PHE A 58 0.34 -2.77 6.20
N SER A 59 -0.63 -3.33 6.91
CA SER A 59 -0.43 -3.88 8.26
C SER A 59 -1.34 -5.08 8.51
N THR A 60 -1.23 -5.65 9.70
CA THR A 60 -2.16 -6.64 10.23
C THR A 60 -3.03 -5.99 11.29
N PHE A 61 -4.35 -6.11 11.11
CA PHE A 61 -5.35 -5.48 11.95
C PHE A 61 -6.26 -6.51 12.59
N ARG A 62 -6.75 -6.20 13.77
CA ARG A 62 -7.86 -6.89 14.41
C ARG A 62 -9.09 -6.01 14.37
N VAL A 63 -10.23 -6.57 13.97
CA VAL A 63 -11.53 -5.91 14.09
C VAL A 63 -11.89 -5.86 15.57
N ALA A 64 -11.98 -4.65 16.12
CA ALA A 64 -12.27 -4.44 17.53
C ALA A 64 -13.78 -4.39 17.77
N GLU A 65 -14.48 -3.47 17.10
CA GLU A 65 -15.91 -3.24 17.24
C GLU A 65 -16.45 -2.47 16.02
N TRP A 66 -17.77 -2.38 15.90
CA TRP A 66 -18.42 -1.53 14.91
C TRP A 66 -18.27 -0.05 15.29
N HIS A 67 -18.08 0.81 14.30
CA HIS A 67 -18.10 2.25 14.54
C HIS A 67 -19.56 2.72 14.66
N GLU A 68 -19.79 3.73 15.50
CA GLU A 68 -21.10 4.33 15.80
C GLU A 68 -21.81 5.00 14.61
N HIS A 69 -21.15 5.06 13.44
CA HIS A 69 -21.62 5.78 12.27
C HIS A 69 -21.72 4.87 11.05
N ALA A 70 -20.61 4.23 10.69
CA ALA A 70 -20.50 3.21 9.64
C ALA A 70 -19.09 2.60 9.69
N GLY A 71 -18.94 1.38 9.20
CA GLY A 71 -17.67 0.66 9.21
C GLY A 71 -17.27 0.10 10.58
N VAL A 72 -15.97 -0.12 10.76
CA VAL A 72 -15.41 -0.81 11.92
C VAL A 72 -14.21 -0.08 12.51
N TRP A 73 -14.01 -0.24 13.81
CA TRP A 73 -12.78 0.11 14.49
C TRP A 73 -11.76 -1.03 14.33
N LEU A 74 -10.58 -0.68 13.83
CA LEU A 74 -9.43 -1.58 13.69
C LEU A 74 -8.37 -1.26 14.74
N GLU A 75 -7.79 -2.30 15.32
CA GLU A 75 -6.55 -2.20 16.08
C GLU A 75 -5.39 -2.71 15.23
N ASP A 76 -4.34 -1.92 15.10
CA ASP A 76 -3.13 -2.32 14.40
C ASP A 76 -2.24 -3.18 15.29
N LEU A 77 -2.12 -4.46 14.95
CA LEU A 77 -1.37 -5.43 15.74
C LEU A 77 0.16 -5.22 15.62
N LEU A 78 0.62 -4.47 14.63
CA LEU A 78 2.03 -4.23 14.36
C LEU A 78 2.49 -2.80 14.72
N ALA A 79 1.58 -1.98 15.25
CA ALA A 79 1.94 -0.72 15.89
C ALA A 79 1.08 -0.47 17.12
N ALA A 80 1.70 -0.70 18.28
CA ALA A 80 1.06 -0.58 19.58
C ALA A 80 0.31 0.76 19.74
N GLY A 81 -0.94 0.66 20.19
CA GLY A 81 -1.79 1.81 20.49
C GLY A 81 -2.41 2.51 19.27
N ARG A 82 -2.14 2.05 18.04
CA ARG A 82 -2.78 2.59 16.84
C ARG A 82 -4.14 1.93 16.62
N ARG A 83 -5.19 2.72 16.82
CA ARG A 83 -6.58 2.38 16.51
C ARG A 83 -7.08 3.26 15.37
N LEU A 84 -7.74 2.66 14.38
CA LEU A 84 -8.14 3.31 13.13
C LEU A 84 -9.62 3.07 12.85
N TRP A 85 -10.34 4.10 12.41
CA TRP A 85 -11.68 3.95 11.86
C TRP A 85 -11.56 3.52 10.40
N LEU A 86 -12.02 2.32 10.06
CA LEU A 86 -12.16 1.86 8.68
C LEU A 86 -13.61 2.02 8.23
N LEU A 87 -13.82 2.72 7.11
CA LEU A 87 -15.10 2.72 6.42
C LEU A 87 -15.09 1.63 5.33
N ASP A 88 -15.77 0.52 5.61
CA ASP A 88 -15.92 -0.61 4.69
C ASP A 88 -17.25 -1.33 4.98
N GLU A 89 -18.23 -1.19 4.09
CA GLU A 89 -19.57 -1.75 4.24
C GLU A 89 -19.57 -3.29 4.24
N SER A 90 -18.63 -3.91 3.51
CA SER A 90 -18.55 -5.36 3.41
C SER A 90 -18.03 -5.96 4.70
N LEU A 91 -16.98 -5.37 5.28
CA LEU A 91 -16.49 -5.77 6.60
C LEU A 91 -17.48 -5.42 7.71
N GLU A 92 -18.16 -4.26 7.64
CA GLU A 92 -19.22 -3.93 8.58
C GLU A 92 -20.33 -4.99 8.61
N ALA A 93 -20.73 -5.49 7.44
CA ALA A 93 -21.81 -6.48 7.34
C ALA A 93 -21.38 -7.91 7.72
N SER A 94 -20.10 -8.25 7.61
CA SER A 94 -19.65 -9.66 7.65
C SER A 94 -18.54 -10.00 8.63
N ALA A 95 -17.79 -9.01 9.12
CA ALA A 95 -16.63 -9.27 9.96
C ALA A 95 -17.08 -9.66 11.39
N PRO A 96 -16.70 -10.85 11.88
CA PRO A 96 -16.88 -11.14 13.30
C PRO A 96 -15.92 -10.27 14.14
N GLU A 97 -16.29 -10.04 15.40
CA GLU A 97 -15.37 -9.46 16.37
C GLU A 97 -14.09 -10.29 16.45
N ASN A 98 -12.96 -9.60 16.63
CA ASN A 98 -11.63 -10.19 16.69
C ASN A 98 -11.14 -10.83 15.39
N LEU A 99 -11.83 -10.65 14.26
CA LEU A 99 -11.30 -11.04 12.96
C LEU A 99 -9.94 -10.37 12.72
N VAL A 100 -8.92 -11.18 12.39
CA VAL A 100 -7.59 -10.67 12.03
C VAL A 100 -7.44 -10.67 10.51
N ILE A 101 -7.05 -9.52 9.96
CA ILE A 101 -6.87 -9.30 8.53
C ILE A 101 -5.57 -8.56 8.23
N GLY A 102 -4.91 -8.93 7.15
CA GLY A 102 -3.88 -8.15 6.50
C GLY A 102 -4.49 -7.37 5.35
N MET A 103 -4.32 -6.05 5.33
CA MET A 103 -4.80 -5.21 4.24
C MET A 103 -3.99 -3.92 4.15
N ARG A 104 -4.17 -3.21 3.03
CA ARG A 104 -3.61 -1.87 2.84
C ARG A 104 -4.67 -0.82 3.12
N LEU A 105 -4.30 0.17 3.93
CA LEU A 105 -5.15 1.30 4.29
C LEU A 105 -4.49 2.60 3.84
N PHE A 106 -5.30 3.59 3.51
CA PHE A 106 -4.86 4.97 3.35
C PHE A 106 -5.75 5.92 4.14
N ASP A 107 -5.20 7.09 4.47
CA ASP A 107 -5.90 8.13 5.21
C ASP A 107 -6.83 8.95 4.27
N ALA A 108 -8.14 8.74 4.42
CA ALA A 108 -9.16 9.48 3.70
C ALA A 108 -9.62 10.75 4.45
N GLY A 109 -8.98 11.08 5.57
CA GLY A 109 -9.25 12.24 6.44
C GLY A 109 -9.88 11.80 7.76
N PRO A 110 -11.21 11.82 7.89
CA PRO A 110 -11.89 11.39 9.11
C PRO A 110 -11.81 9.88 9.35
N PHE A 111 -11.69 9.09 8.28
CA PHE A 111 -11.61 7.63 8.30
C PHE A 111 -10.47 7.15 7.41
N HIS A 112 -10.18 5.86 7.53
CA HIS A 112 -9.31 5.12 6.63
C HIS A 112 -10.18 4.34 5.66
N ALA A 113 -9.68 4.19 4.44
CA ALA A 113 -10.31 3.34 3.44
C ALA A 113 -9.35 2.21 3.07
N GLY A 114 -9.93 1.03 2.87
CA GLY A 114 -9.24 -0.11 2.32
C GLY A 114 -8.91 0.11 0.86
N PHE A 115 -7.74 -0.36 0.46
CA PHE A 115 -7.37 -0.51 -0.94
C PHE A 115 -6.61 -1.82 -1.13
N GLY A 116 -6.74 -2.44 -2.30
CA GLY A 116 -6.06 -3.70 -2.60
C GLY A 116 -6.74 -4.90 -1.98
N ILE A 117 -5.98 -5.98 -1.82
CA ILE A 117 -6.51 -7.28 -1.38
C ILE A 117 -6.47 -7.43 0.13
N ILE A 118 -7.60 -7.87 0.70
CA ILE A 118 -7.74 -8.31 2.08
C ILE A 118 -7.37 -9.79 2.15
N VAL A 119 -6.47 -10.13 3.07
CA VAL A 119 -6.09 -11.52 3.36
C VAL A 119 -6.29 -11.82 4.83
N GLN A 120 -6.68 -13.04 5.16
CA GLN A 120 -6.62 -13.54 6.53
C GLN A 120 -5.25 -14.20 6.73
N PRO A 121 -4.37 -13.63 7.57
CA PRO A 121 -3.08 -14.23 7.86
C PRO A 121 -3.24 -15.49 8.73
N GLU A 122 -2.32 -16.43 8.59
CA GLU A 122 -2.23 -17.57 9.49
C GLU A 122 -1.90 -17.10 10.92
N GLU A 123 -2.55 -17.70 11.92
CA GLU A 123 -2.37 -17.34 13.33
C GLU A 123 -0.90 -17.39 13.78
N GLY A 124 -0.15 -18.42 13.35
CA GLY A 124 1.28 -18.54 13.64
C GLY A 124 2.10 -17.35 13.12
N MET A 125 1.81 -16.87 11.91
CA MET A 125 2.49 -15.70 11.33
C MET A 125 2.18 -14.42 12.14
N VAL A 126 0.93 -14.24 12.57
CA VAL A 126 0.51 -13.10 13.39
C VAL A 126 1.24 -13.13 14.74
N ALA A 127 1.29 -14.29 15.40
CA ALA A 127 1.97 -14.43 16.69
C ALA A 127 3.46 -14.09 16.60
N VAL A 128 4.16 -14.56 15.56
CA VAL A 128 5.58 -14.27 15.37
C VAL A 128 5.80 -12.78 15.07
N CYS A 129 4.99 -12.17 14.21
CA CYS A 129 5.12 -10.75 13.87
C CYS A 129 4.82 -9.83 15.06
N THR A 130 3.75 -10.09 15.81
CA THR A 130 3.39 -9.31 17.00
C THR A 130 4.44 -9.45 18.10
N ALA A 131 4.97 -10.65 18.33
CA ALA A 131 6.08 -10.85 19.26
C ALA A 131 7.34 -10.08 18.84
N ALA A 132 7.67 -10.06 17.54
CA ALA A 132 8.82 -9.29 17.05
C ALA A 132 8.65 -7.79 17.33
N VAL A 133 7.48 -7.21 17.03
CA VAL A 133 7.17 -5.80 17.29
C VAL A 133 7.22 -5.48 18.78
N ALA A 134 6.62 -6.32 19.63
CA ALA A 134 6.61 -6.13 21.09
C ALA A 134 8.03 -6.09 21.69
N ASN A 135 8.98 -6.82 21.08
CA ASN A 135 10.38 -6.84 21.49
C ASN A 135 11.24 -5.77 20.80
N GLY A 136 10.65 -4.86 20.01
CA GLY A 136 11.38 -3.87 19.21
C GLY A 136 12.28 -4.49 18.14
N ALA A 137 12.05 -5.75 17.80
CA ALA A 137 12.79 -6.46 16.77
C ALA A 137 12.25 -6.11 15.37
N ARG A 138 13.05 -6.40 14.35
CA ARG A 138 12.56 -6.34 12.96
C ARG A 138 11.54 -7.46 12.75
N LEU A 139 10.53 -7.19 11.93
CA LEU A 139 9.60 -8.22 11.50
C LEU A 139 10.36 -9.38 10.86
N PRO A 140 9.94 -10.64 11.07
CA PRO A 140 10.57 -11.84 10.53
C PRO A 140 10.36 -12.02 9.01
N VAL A 141 9.98 -10.95 8.30
CA VAL A 141 9.76 -10.95 6.86
C VAL A 141 11.01 -10.41 6.17
N ARG A 142 11.52 -11.15 5.19
CA ARG A 142 12.77 -10.78 4.49
C ARG A 142 12.62 -9.56 3.59
N SER A 143 11.39 -9.27 3.15
CA SER A 143 11.06 -8.21 2.20
C SER A 143 9.93 -7.34 2.76
N SER A 144 8.73 -7.47 2.19
CA SER A 144 7.52 -6.74 2.57
C SER A 144 6.56 -7.69 3.30
N LEU A 145 5.84 -7.15 4.29
CA LEU A 145 4.76 -7.88 4.94
C LEU A 145 3.66 -8.28 3.95
N ALA A 146 3.26 -7.38 3.05
CA ALA A 146 2.27 -7.67 2.01
C ALA A 146 2.78 -8.80 1.10
N ALA A 147 4.04 -8.71 0.65
CA ALA A 147 4.62 -9.75 -0.19
C ALA A 147 4.73 -11.11 0.52
N ALA A 148 5.03 -11.11 1.82
CA ALA A 148 5.06 -12.34 2.62
C ALA A 148 3.67 -12.98 2.72
N LEU A 149 2.66 -12.22 3.14
CA LEU A 149 1.30 -12.75 3.28
C LEU A 149 0.70 -13.15 1.93
N TYR A 150 0.89 -12.36 0.88
CA TYR A 150 0.38 -12.70 -0.44
C TYR A 150 1.11 -13.91 -1.04
N ALA A 151 2.41 -14.11 -0.79
CA ALA A 151 3.10 -15.29 -1.31
C ALA A 151 2.47 -16.59 -0.80
N ASP A 152 2.16 -16.68 0.49
CA ASP A 152 1.50 -17.85 1.08
C ASP A 152 0.13 -18.08 0.44
N HIS A 153 -0.65 -17.00 0.27
CA HIS A 153 -1.96 -17.01 -0.37
C HIS A 153 -1.93 -17.34 -1.87
N ILE A 154 -0.90 -16.91 -2.60
CA ILE A 154 -0.69 -17.23 -4.01
C ILE A 154 -0.26 -18.70 -4.14
N LEU A 155 0.65 -19.18 -3.31
CA LEU A 155 1.10 -20.57 -3.32
C LEU A 155 -0.02 -21.54 -2.96
N ALA A 156 -0.83 -21.22 -1.94
CA ALA A 156 -1.98 -22.03 -1.56
C ALA A 156 -3.01 -22.18 -2.70
N ARG A 157 -3.15 -21.16 -3.56
CA ARG A 157 -4.02 -21.19 -4.74
C ARG A 157 -3.35 -21.89 -5.94
N ARG A 158 -2.07 -21.63 -6.21
CA ARG A 158 -1.30 -22.28 -7.29
C ARG A 158 -1.08 -23.78 -7.11
N VAL A 159 -1.11 -24.29 -5.88
CA VAL A 159 -1.06 -25.74 -5.65
C VAL A 159 -2.36 -26.43 -6.10
N ARG A 160 -3.44 -25.67 -6.33
CA ARG A 160 -4.74 -26.20 -6.75
C ARG A 160 -4.96 -26.19 -8.27
N ASP A 161 -4.29 -25.29 -9.00
CA ASP A 161 -4.35 -25.23 -10.47
C ASP A 161 -2.96 -25.02 -11.07
N THR A 162 -2.59 -25.91 -12.01
CA THR A 162 -1.36 -25.77 -12.79
C THR A 162 -1.73 -25.24 -14.17
N ASP A 163 -1.37 -23.99 -14.47
CA ASP A 163 -0.78 -23.58 -15.75
C ASP A 163 -0.16 -22.16 -15.63
N VAL A 164 1.10 -22.13 -15.16
CA VAL A 164 1.98 -20.95 -15.09
C VAL A 164 2.22 -20.18 -16.41
N PRO A 165 2.06 -20.73 -17.64
CA PRO A 165 2.32 -20.01 -18.88
C PRO A 165 1.46 -18.75 -19.11
N ASP A 166 0.22 -18.72 -18.63
CA ASP A 166 -0.75 -17.70 -19.02
C ASP A 166 -0.52 -16.34 -18.33
N ILE A 167 0.00 -16.37 -17.09
CA ILE A 167 0.36 -15.16 -16.35
C ILE A 167 1.57 -14.46 -17.01
N LEU A 168 2.53 -15.25 -17.51
CA LEU A 168 3.67 -14.71 -18.27
C LEU A 168 3.22 -14.14 -19.62
N ALA A 169 2.25 -14.77 -20.29
CA ALA A 169 1.67 -14.27 -21.53
C ALA A 169 0.97 -12.92 -21.32
N ALA A 170 0.12 -12.79 -20.29
CA ALA A 170 -0.56 -11.53 -19.98
C ALA A 170 0.41 -10.38 -19.64
N PHE A 171 1.49 -10.68 -18.92
CA PHE A 171 2.52 -9.68 -18.60
C PHE A 171 3.33 -9.24 -19.82
N VAL A 172 3.64 -10.18 -20.73
CA VAL A 172 4.30 -9.90 -22.01
C VAL A 172 3.40 -9.07 -22.91
N GLU A 173 2.11 -9.40 -22.99
CA GLU A 173 1.13 -8.67 -23.79
C GLU A 173 0.94 -7.23 -23.31
N ALA A 174 0.79 -7.02 -22.00
CA ALA A 174 0.74 -5.69 -21.39
C ALA A 174 2.03 -4.87 -21.58
N SER A 175 3.18 -5.55 -21.71
CA SER A 175 4.48 -4.91 -21.97
C SER A 175 4.64 -4.54 -23.46
N MET A 176 4.14 -5.38 -24.37
CA MET A 176 4.19 -5.17 -25.83
C MET A 176 3.28 -4.02 -26.28
N LEU A 177 2.14 -3.81 -25.60
CA LEU A 177 1.24 -2.66 -25.82
C LEU A 177 1.89 -1.29 -25.50
N ARG A 178 3.02 -1.25 -24.77
CA ARG A 178 3.77 -0.01 -24.51
C ARG A 178 4.86 0.29 -25.56
N THR A 179 5.01 -0.59 -26.55
CA THR A 179 5.96 -0.43 -27.67
C THR A 179 5.21 -0.29 -29.00
N GLY A 180 4.41 0.77 -29.13
CA GLY A 180 4.00 1.29 -30.43
C GLY A 180 5.06 2.25 -31.00
N PRO A 181 5.30 2.28 -32.33
CA PRO A 181 6.52 2.83 -32.92
C PRO A 181 6.46 4.35 -33.13
N GLY A 182 7.57 5.02 -32.84
CA GLY A 182 7.95 6.26 -33.52
C GLY A 182 7.88 7.54 -32.68
N SER A 183 9.03 7.97 -32.18
CA SER A 183 9.55 9.29 -32.55
C SER A 183 11.07 9.27 -32.38
N GLY A 184 11.75 9.35 -33.51
CA GLY A 184 13.20 9.40 -33.56
C GLY A 184 13.71 10.72 -32.97
N ALA A 185 14.62 10.61 -32.02
CA ALA A 185 15.62 11.63 -31.78
C ALA A 185 16.93 10.91 -31.47
N SER A 186 17.71 10.71 -32.54
CA SER A 186 19.12 10.43 -32.46
C SER A 186 19.79 11.57 -31.70
N CYS A 187 20.23 11.32 -30.47
CA CYS A 187 21.29 12.09 -29.84
C CYS A 187 22.47 11.14 -29.62
N SER A 188 23.38 11.25 -30.58
CA SER A 188 24.74 10.72 -30.62
C SER A 188 25.42 10.73 -29.25
N SER A 189 25.98 9.57 -28.92
CA SER A 189 26.92 9.34 -27.85
C SER A 189 28.18 10.19 -28.03
N ALA A 190 28.43 11.11 -27.10
CA ALA A 190 29.77 11.63 -26.85
C ALA A 190 30.33 10.94 -25.60
N ILE A 191 30.92 9.76 -25.83
CA ILE A 191 31.78 9.09 -24.85
C ILE A 191 33.01 9.98 -24.67
N ARG A 192 33.03 10.76 -23.58
CA ARG A 192 34.22 11.48 -23.14
C ARG A 192 34.82 10.75 -21.93
N THR A 193 35.72 9.83 -22.24
CA THR A 193 36.69 9.27 -21.30
C THR A 193 37.55 10.38 -20.73
N ARG A 194 37.49 10.63 -19.41
CA ARG A 194 38.56 11.35 -18.72
C ARG A 194 38.98 10.62 -17.46
N ARG A 195 40.21 10.14 -17.53
CA ARG A 195 40.96 9.34 -16.56
C ARG A 195 41.58 10.27 -15.50
N ARG A 196 41.39 9.92 -14.23
CA ARG A 196 42.22 10.07 -13.01
C ARG A 196 43.05 11.34 -12.77
N ARG A 197 42.94 11.86 -11.53
CA ARG A 197 43.99 11.92 -10.47
C ARG A 197 43.37 12.52 -9.18
N THR A 198 43.35 11.81 -8.04
CA THR A 198 44.21 12.01 -6.83
C THR A 198 44.42 13.50 -6.51
N SER A 199 44.16 14.07 -5.34
CA SER A 199 44.39 13.64 -3.94
C SER A 199 43.97 14.82 -3.05
N GLY A 200 43.63 14.63 -1.77
CA GLY A 200 43.53 15.76 -0.84
C GLY A 200 42.63 15.55 0.37
N THR A 201 43.23 15.04 1.44
CA THR A 201 42.76 15.05 2.84
C THR A 201 42.38 16.46 3.31
N CYS A 202 41.31 16.61 4.11
CA CYS A 202 41.29 17.53 5.25
C CYS A 202 40.12 17.21 6.22
N LEU A 203 40.48 17.14 7.50
CA LEU A 203 39.66 16.85 8.67
C LEU A 203 38.86 18.08 9.16
N ARG A 204 37.58 17.84 9.56
CA ARG A 204 36.77 18.41 10.69
C ARG A 204 36.70 19.96 10.87
N PRO A 205 35.80 20.53 11.72
CA PRO A 205 34.90 19.94 12.70
C PRO A 205 33.43 20.40 12.67
N GLN A 206 32.69 19.78 13.59
CA GLN A 206 31.29 19.95 14.00
C GLN A 206 30.89 21.38 14.37
N ARG A 207 29.63 21.73 14.10
CA ARG A 207 28.84 22.70 14.88
C ARG A 207 27.38 22.23 14.97
N THR A 208 26.94 21.93 16.19
CA THR A 208 25.55 22.04 16.63
C THR A 208 25.22 23.53 16.85
N PRO A 209 23.94 23.95 16.79
CA PRO A 209 23.21 24.05 18.06
C PRO A 209 21.69 23.81 18.02
N SER A 210 21.22 23.45 19.22
CA SER A 210 19.98 23.82 19.92
C SER A 210 18.60 23.58 19.32
N ALA A 211 17.87 22.77 20.10
CA ALA A 211 16.43 22.71 20.23
C ALA A 211 15.77 24.09 20.44
N SER A 212 14.61 24.26 19.81
CA SER A 212 13.55 25.15 20.29
C SER A 212 12.23 24.44 20.08
N GLY A 213 11.53 24.17 21.18
CA GLY A 213 10.21 23.57 21.19
C GLY A 213 9.15 24.60 20.82
N ALA A 214 8.20 24.19 20.00
CA ALA A 214 6.92 24.85 19.86
C ALA A 214 5.82 23.79 20.01
N HIS A 215 5.09 23.88 21.12
CA HIS A 215 3.83 23.20 21.33
C HIS A 215 2.81 23.70 20.31
N CYS A 216 2.41 22.85 19.35
CA CYS A 216 1.19 23.05 18.59
C CYS A 216 0.06 22.28 19.29
N ARG A 217 -0.90 23.03 19.84
CA ARG A 217 -2.22 22.53 20.22
C ARG A 217 -2.96 22.01 18.97
N PRO A 218 -3.75 20.93 19.07
CA PRO A 218 -4.53 20.43 17.94
C PRO A 218 -5.66 21.40 17.58
N ALA A 219 -5.85 21.59 16.28
CA ALA A 219 -7.00 22.29 15.71
C ALA A 219 -8.27 21.44 15.88
N ALA A 220 -9.38 22.11 16.20
CA ALA A 220 -10.69 21.50 16.34
C ALA A 220 -11.16 20.87 15.02
N ALA A 221 -11.74 19.66 15.11
CA ALA A 221 -12.38 18.99 13.99
C ALA A 221 -13.66 19.74 13.54
N PRO A 222 -13.93 19.86 12.23
CA PRO A 222 -15.18 20.41 11.74
C PRO A 222 -16.36 19.45 11.92
N SER A 223 -17.51 20.03 12.24
CA SER A 223 -18.81 19.38 12.49
C SER A 223 -19.36 18.66 11.25
N PHE A 224 -19.66 17.36 11.40
CA PHE A 224 -20.20 16.44 10.39
C PHE A 224 -21.74 16.50 10.24
N ALA A 225 -22.32 17.69 10.13
CA ALA A 225 -23.79 17.84 10.06
C ALA A 225 -24.39 17.85 8.64
N ALA A 226 -23.63 17.57 7.57
CA ALA A 226 -24.06 17.95 6.20
C ALA A 226 -24.18 16.83 5.15
N TRP A 227 -24.20 15.54 5.51
CA TRP A 227 -24.25 14.44 4.51
C TRP A 227 -25.49 13.51 4.58
N ARG A 228 -26.59 13.95 5.21
CA ARG A 228 -27.89 13.30 5.04
C ARG A 228 -28.86 14.20 4.32
N THR A 229 -28.96 14.03 3.00
CA THR A 229 -30.20 14.30 2.29
C THR A 229 -30.44 13.27 1.19
N ARG A 230 -31.55 12.54 1.36
CA ARG A 230 -32.43 11.95 0.34
C ARG A 230 -31.90 10.72 -0.40
N HIS A 231 -32.44 9.56 -0.05
CA HIS A 231 -33.44 8.92 -0.91
C HIS A 231 -34.28 7.95 -0.08
N ASP A 232 -35.44 8.44 0.32
CA ASP A 232 -36.56 7.63 0.78
C ASP A 232 -37.73 8.01 -0.13
N SER A 233 -38.14 7.08 -1.00
CA SER A 233 -39.37 7.14 -1.80
C SER A 233 -39.61 5.77 -2.45
N THR A 234 -40.49 4.98 -1.82
CA THR A 234 -41.63 4.27 -2.44
C THR A 234 -41.45 3.76 -3.88
N VAL A 235 -41.46 2.44 -4.08
CA VAL A 235 -42.62 1.58 -4.37
C VAL A 235 -42.24 0.13 -4.05
#